data_AF-A0A816BPU3-F1
#
_entry.id   AF-A0A816BPU3-F1
#
_cell.length_a   1.000
_cell.length_b   1.000
_cell.length_c   1.000
_cell.angle_alpha   90.00
_cell.angle_beta   90.00
_cell.angle_gamma   90.00
#
_symmetry.space_group_name_H-M   'P 1'
#
loop_
_entity.id
_entity.type
_entity.pdbx_description
1 polymer ?
#
loop_
_entity_poly.entity_id
_entity_poly.type
_entity_poly.pdbx_seq_one_letter_code
_entity_poly.pdbx_strand_id
1 'polypeptide(L)'
;MSSVNIAINQLSTATTTVVLVLLCLAFVFGLVGLILNIIVFTRPNLRNEPCSFYFLSSTYFNLFFVIIIIPVRILSNSFNIDLAYYYIGICKIEYFAFYSVRTISCWLIAIACIDRYFHSSKSVHIRQISSLKTAKRTTFVIILFIPICYSHMIVYMNIKYTPNQSGNLAPSCNSDNEIHRSFLVIWYMTLYSFCPSFLMTFFGLLTL
;
A
#
# COMPACT_ATOMS: atom_id res chain seq x y z
N MET A 1 -27.94 16.06 26.98
CA MET A 1 -27.27 15.37 25.86
C MET A 1 -28.29 14.48 25.16
N SER A 2 -28.52 14.64 23.86
CA SER A 2 -29.54 13.87 23.12
C SER A 2 -29.17 12.39 23.02
N SER A 3 -30.17 11.51 22.94
CA SER A 3 -30.00 10.06 22.68
C SER A 3 -29.16 9.78 21.42
N VAL A 4 -29.24 10.67 20.43
CA VAL A 4 -28.45 10.64 19.19
C VAL A 4 -26.95 10.79 19.46
N ASN A 5 -26.54 11.70 20.35
CA ASN A 5 -25.12 11.91 20.65
C ASN A 5 -24.50 10.70 21.39
N ILE A 6 -25.29 9.97 22.17
CA ILE A 6 -24.86 8.75 22.83
C ILE A 6 -24.62 7.64 21.80
N ALA A 7 -25.54 7.47 20.84
CA ALA A 7 -25.41 6.48 19.77
C ALA A 7 -24.19 6.76 18.87
N ILE A 8 -23.95 8.04 18.51
CA ILE A 8 -22.78 8.43 17.71
C ILE A 8 -21.47 8.14 18.44
N ASN A 9 -21.39 8.47 19.75
CA ASN A 9 -20.19 8.18 20.54
C ASN A 9 -19.92 6.67 20.66
N GLN A 10 -20.96 5.87 20.93
CA GLN A 10 -20.82 4.41 20.99
C GLN A 10 -20.30 3.84 19.67
N LEU A 11 -20.82 4.31 18.53
CA LEU A 11 -20.37 3.89 17.22
C LEU A 11 -18.91 4.31 16.93
N SER A 12 -18.54 5.53 17.31
CA SER A 12 -17.17 6.02 17.15
C SER A 12 -16.19 5.20 17.98
N THR A 13 -16.51 4.91 19.24
CA THR A 13 -15.66 4.09 20.13
C THR A 13 -15.55 2.64 19.66
N ALA A 14 -16.64 2.05 19.18
CA ALA A 14 -16.62 0.71 18.61
C ALA A 14 -15.72 0.68 17.36
N THR A 15 -15.84 1.67 16.47
CA THR A 15 -15.04 1.76 15.25
C THR A 15 -13.55 1.90 15.56
N THR A 16 -13.16 2.79 16.48
CA THR A 16 -11.75 2.97 16.84
C THR A 16 -11.16 1.72 17.48
N THR A 17 -11.92 1.03 18.34
CA THR A 17 -11.49 -0.21 18.99
C THR A 17 -11.29 -1.33 17.97
N VAL A 18 -12.22 -1.51 17.04
CA VAL A 18 -12.10 -2.52 15.97
C VAL A 18 -10.89 -2.22 15.08
N VAL A 19 -10.70 -0.97 14.67
CA VAL A 19 -9.55 -0.56 13.86
C VAL A 19 -8.23 -0.81 14.61
N LEU A 20 -8.15 -0.48 15.90
CA LEU A 20 -6.97 -0.74 16.71
C LEU A 20 -6.64 -2.23 16.76
N VAL A 21 -7.61 -3.09 17.06
CA VAL A 21 -7.40 -4.55 17.13
C VAL A 21 -6.93 -5.09 15.78
N LEU A 22 -7.58 -4.72 14.69
CA LEU A 22 -7.20 -5.17 13.34
C LEU A 22 -5.79 -4.71 12.95
N LEU A 23 -5.42 -3.46 13.25
CA LEU A 23 -4.09 -2.94 12.95
C LEU A 23 -3.00 -3.62 13.79
N CYS A 24 -3.27 -3.90 15.08
CA CYS A 24 -2.34 -4.64 15.94
C CYS A 24 -2.14 -6.08 15.44
N LEU A 25 -3.22 -6.77 15.06
CA LEU A 25 -3.11 -8.11 14.47
C LEU A 25 -2.34 -8.07 13.15
N ALA A 26 -2.66 -7.13 12.27
CA ALA A 26 -1.95 -6.95 11.00
C ALA A 26 -0.46 -6.63 11.20
N PHE A 27 -0.11 -5.89 12.24
CA PHE A 27 1.28 -5.59 12.59
C PHE A 27 2.03 -6.86 13.01
N VAL A 28 1.49 -7.61 13.98
CA VAL A 28 2.16 -8.82 14.51
C VAL A 28 2.27 -9.90 13.44
N PHE A 29 1.16 -10.28 12.81
CA PHE A 29 1.17 -11.31 11.78
C PHE A 29 1.90 -10.86 10.52
N GLY A 30 1.80 -9.57 10.17
CA GLY A 30 2.52 -8.99 9.05
C GLY A 30 4.03 -9.08 9.24
N LEU A 31 4.56 -8.68 10.40
CA LEU A 31 5.99 -8.79 10.69
C LEU A 31 6.49 -10.22 10.61
N VAL A 32 5.81 -11.15 11.29
CA VAL A 32 6.20 -12.57 11.28
C VAL A 32 6.18 -13.13 9.86
N GLY A 33 5.11 -12.91 9.10
CA GLY A 33 4.98 -13.38 7.72
C GLY A 33 6.02 -12.79 6.77
N LEU A 34 6.32 -11.49 6.90
CA LEU A 34 7.31 -10.82 6.05
C LEU A 34 8.74 -11.26 6.37
N ILE A 35 9.08 -11.50 7.65
CA ILE A 35 10.38 -12.05 8.05
C ILE A 35 10.55 -13.46 7.47
N LEU A 36 9.51 -14.30 7.56
CA LEU A 36 9.52 -15.64 6.96
C LEU A 36 9.72 -15.57 5.44
N ASN A 37 9.05 -14.63 4.75
CA ASN A 37 9.25 -14.41 3.31
C ASN A 37 10.71 -14.06 2.99
N ILE A 38 11.35 -13.18 3.76
CA ILE A 38 12.77 -12.84 3.57
C ILE A 38 13.63 -14.11 3.73
N ILE A 39 13.42 -14.89 4.78
CA ILE A 39 14.16 -16.14 5.03
C ILE A 39 14.01 -17.13 3.88
N VAL A 40 12.79 -17.29 3.33
CA VAL A 40 12.52 -18.21 2.23
C VAL A 40 13.17 -17.72 0.93
N PHE A 41 12.93 -16.48 0.51
CA PHE A 41 13.39 -15.98 -0.78
C PHE A 41 14.89 -15.66 -0.84
N THR A 42 15.57 -15.56 0.30
CA THR A 42 17.04 -15.42 0.35
C THR A 42 17.79 -16.75 0.25
N ARG A 43 17.09 -17.89 0.26
CA ARG A 43 17.73 -19.22 0.12
C ARG A 43 18.47 -19.34 -1.22
N PRO A 44 19.63 -20.02 -1.27
CA PRO A 44 20.46 -20.14 -2.47
C PRO A 44 19.73 -20.66 -3.72
N ASN A 45 18.75 -21.56 -3.53
CA ASN A 45 17.98 -22.13 -4.64
C ASN A 45 16.98 -21.13 -5.24
N LEU A 46 16.50 -20.16 -4.47
CA LEU A 46 15.45 -19.21 -4.90
C LEU A 46 16.00 -17.84 -5.28
N ARG A 47 17.17 -17.43 -4.77
CA ARG A 47 17.74 -16.09 -5.01
C ARG A 47 18.11 -15.81 -6.48
N ASN A 48 18.26 -16.86 -7.29
CA ASN A 48 18.58 -16.74 -8.72
C ASN A 48 17.31 -16.69 -9.59
N GLU A 49 16.15 -17.03 -9.03
CA GLU A 49 14.89 -17.05 -9.76
C GLU A 49 14.30 -15.64 -9.88
N PRO A 50 13.95 -15.17 -11.10
CA PRO A 50 13.40 -13.83 -11.31
C PRO A 50 12.08 -13.61 -10.55
N CYS A 51 11.18 -14.59 -10.56
CA CYS A 51 9.92 -14.56 -9.82
C CYS A 51 10.14 -14.35 -8.30
N SER A 52 11.09 -15.08 -7.70
CA SER A 52 11.47 -14.93 -6.29
C SER A 52 12.01 -13.53 -5.98
N PHE A 53 12.76 -12.93 -6.91
CA PHE A 53 13.28 -11.57 -6.76
C PHE A 53 12.15 -10.53 -6.68
N TYR A 54 11.08 -10.67 -7.46
CA TYR A 54 9.91 -9.80 -7.37
C TYR A 54 9.18 -9.93 -6.02
N PHE A 55 8.98 -11.17 -5.52
CA PHE A 55 8.38 -11.39 -4.21
C PHE A 55 9.23 -10.84 -3.06
N LEU A 56 10.55 -11.02 -3.13
CA LEU A 56 11.47 -10.46 -2.15
C LEU A 56 11.45 -8.92 -2.18
N SER A 57 11.43 -8.33 -3.37
CA SER A 57 11.30 -6.88 -3.53
C SER A 57 9.99 -6.35 -2.95
N SER A 58 8.87 -7.00 -3.25
CA SER A 58 7.55 -6.68 -2.67
C SER A 58 7.56 -6.79 -1.13
N THR A 59 8.25 -7.79 -0.59
CA THR A 59 8.40 -8.00 0.85
C THR A 59 9.08 -6.81 1.54
N TYR A 60 10.11 -6.21 0.93
CA TYR A 60 10.74 -5.00 1.51
C TYR A 60 9.80 -3.79 1.56
N PHE A 61 9.00 -3.57 0.52
CA PHE A 61 7.98 -2.49 0.53
C PHE A 61 6.88 -2.76 1.56
N ASN A 62 6.42 -4.01 1.68
CA ASN A 62 5.47 -4.39 2.71
C ASN A 62 6.07 -4.25 4.12
N LEU A 63 7.35 -4.54 4.31
CA LEU A 63 8.03 -4.37 5.59
C LEU A 63 8.10 -2.89 5.98
N PHE A 64 8.44 -2.01 5.03
CA PHE A 64 8.38 -0.56 5.25
C PHE A 64 6.96 -0.12 5.64
N PHE A 65 5.93 -0.63 4.96
CA PHE A 65 4.55 -0.33 5.29
C PHE A 65 4.17 -0.78 6.71
N VAL A 66 4.54 -2.00 7.09
CA VAL A 66 4.22 -2.55 8.41
C VAL A 66 4.99 -1.84 9.52
N ILE A 67 6.28 -1.51 9.32
CA ILE A 67 7.12 -0.90 10.36
C ILE A 67 6.83 0.59 10.53
N ILE A 68 6.57 1.32 9.45
CA ILE A 68 6.43 2.78 9.50
C ILE A 68 4.96 3.18 9.47
N ILE A 69 4.22 2.73 8.45
CA ILE A 69 2.88 3.25 8.17
C ILE A 69 1.84 2.73 9.17
N ILE A 70 1.86 1.44 9.52
CA ILE A 70 0.89 0.87 10.47
C ILE A 70 1.00 1.53 11.86
N PRO A 71 2.19 1.66 12.48
CA PRO A 71 2.33 2.34 13.77
C PRO A 71 1.85 3.80 13.73
N VAL A 72 2.18 4.54 12.68
CA VAL A 72 1.69 5.92 12.50
C VAL A 72 0.16 5.96 12.48
N ARG A 73 -0.49 5.01 11.79
CA ARG A 73 -1.95 4.90 11.77
C ARG A 73 -2.55 4.46 13.10
N ILE A 74 -1.88 3.60 13.86
CA ILE A 74 -2.31 3.22 15.22
C ILE A 74 -2.28 4.46 16.13
N LEU A 75 -1.19 5.22 16.10
CA LEU A 75 -1.02 6.46 16.87
C LEU A 75 -2.07 7.52 16.51
N SER A 76 -2.28 7.76 15.21
CA SER A 76 -3.26 8.73 14.72
C SER A 76 -4.70 8.33 15.07
N ASN A 77 -5.12 7.10 14.72
CA ASN A 77 -6.52 6.68 14.86
C ASN A 77 -6.94 6.34 16.30
N SER A 78 -6.01 5.85 17.14
CA SER A 78 -6.37 5.30 18.45
C SER A 78 -5.95 6.21 19.61
N PHE A 79 -4.88 6.98 19.42
CA PHE A 79 -4.33 7.85 20.46
C PHE A 79 -4.47 9.34 20.13
N ASN A 80 -5.04 9.69 18.97
CA ASN A 80 -5.13 11.08 18.46
C ASN A 80 -3.77 11.79 18.39
N ILE A 81 -2.68 11.02 18.22
CA ILE A 81 -1.32 11.54 18.05
C ILE A 81 -1.00 11.49 16.57
N ASP A 82 -1.17 12.61 15.88
CA ASP A 82 -0.94 12.70 14.43
C ASP A 82 0.01 13.86 14.09
N LEU A 83 1.23 13.50 13.66
CA LEU A 83 2.22 14.50 13.20
C LEU A 83 1.80 15.20 11.90
N ALA A 84 0.93 14.57 11.09
CA ALA A 84 0.41 15.16 9.87
C ALA A 84 -0.48 16.39 10.14
N TYR A 85 -0.99 16.55 11.37
CA TYR A 85 -1.78 17.72 11.75
C TYR A 85 -0.94 18.96 12.04
N TYR A 86 0.34 18.77 12.37
CA TYR A 86 1.24 19.86 12.74
C TYR A 86 2.15 20.29 11.59
N TYR A 87 2.53 19.34 10.72
CA TYR A 87 3.52 19.58 9.68
C TYR A 87 2.99 19.22 8.29
N ILE A 88 2.88 20.23 7.43
CA ILE A 88 2.37 20.07 6.05
C ILE A 88 3.20 19.08 5.23
N GLY A 89 4.53 19.06 5.43
CA GLY A 89 5.41 18.13 4.76
C GLY A 89 5.14 16.67 5.17
N ILE A 90 4.86 16.43 6.45
CA ILE A 90 4.54 15.10 6.97
C ILE A 90 3.18 14.66 6.41
N CYS A 91 2.16 15.54 6.43
CA CYS A 91 0.86 15.27 5.80
C CYS A 91 0.98 14.82 4.34
N LYS A 92 1.76 15.53 3.54
CA LYS A 92 1.98 15.20 2.13
C LYS A 92 2.73 13.88 1.95
N ILE A 93 3.85 13.70 2.67
CA ILE A 93 4.73 12.53 2.54
C ILE A 93 4.04 11.27 3.06
N GLU A 94 3.32 11.34 4.16
CA GLU A 94 2.66 10.18 4.74
C GLU A 94 1.62 9.58 3.79
N TYR A 95 0.74 10.43 3.23
CA TYR A 95 -0.27 9.97 2.28
C TYR A 95 0.38 9.47 0.99
N PHE A 96 1.34 10.22 0.45
CA PHE A 96 2.11 9.79 -0.72
C PHE A 96 2.77 8.42 -0.51
N ALA A 97 3.47 8.22 0.61
CA ALA A 97 4.14 6.98 0.95
C ALA A 97 3.13 5.83 1.14
N PHE A 98 2.02 6.08 1.84
CA PHE A 98 0.96 5.10 2.06
C PHE A 98 0.45 4.50 0.74
N TYR A 99 0.10 5.35 -0.23
CA TYR A 99 -0.47 4.91 -1.50
C TYR A 99 0.58 4.33 -2.46
N SER A 100 1.74 4.98 -2.57
CA SER A 100 2.80 4.54 -3.48
C SER A 100 3.39 3.20 -3.08
N VAL A 101 3.76 3.02 -1.80
CA VAL A 101 4.40 1.79 -1.31
C VAL A 101 3.49 0.56 -1.49
N ARG A 102 2.20 0.69 -1.15
CA ARG A 102 1.25 -0.42 -1.34
C ARG A 102 1.05 -0.76 -2.81
N THR A 103 0.99 0.26 -3.66
CA THR A 103 0.85 0.07 -5.10
C THR A 103 2.09 -0.61 -5.69
N ILE A 104 3.30 -0.16 -5.33
CA ILE A 104 4.55 -0.81 -5.75
C ILE A 104 4.55 -2.28 -5.35
N SER A 105 4.26 -2.57 -4.08
CA SER A 105 4.23 -3.93 -3.55
C SER A 105 3.28 -4.84 -4.34
N CYS A 106 2.07 -4.35 -4.65
CA CYS A 106 1.06 -5.10 -5.40
C CYS A 106 1.48 -5.33 -6.87
N TRP A 107 2.00 -4.30 -7.53
CA TRP A 107 2.49 -4.43 -8.91
C TRP A 107 3.67 -5.39 -9.03
N LEU A 108 4.58 -5.42 -8.05
CA LEU A 108 5.67 -6.39 -8.03
C LEU A 108 5.14 -7.83 -7.97
N ILE A 109 4.08 -8.09 -7.19
CA ILE A 109 3.42 -9.40 -7.17
C ILE A 109 2.75 -9.70 -8.51
N ALA A 110 2.06 -8.73 -9.10
CA ALA A 110 1.44 -8.90 -10.42
C ALA A 110 2.48 -9.27 -11.49
N ILE A 111 3.61 -8.58 -11.53
CA ILE A 111 4.71 -8.93 -12.45
C ILE A 111 5.31 -10.30 -12.11
N ALA A 112 5.39 -10.70 -10.85
CA ALA A 112 5.83 -12.04 -10.48
C ALA A 112 4.95 -13.14 -11.11
N CYS A 113 3.63 -12.91 -11.21
CA CYS A 113 2.70 -13.81 -11.91
C CYS A 113 2.97 -13.83 -13.42
N ILE A 114 3.23 -12.67 -14.03
CA ILE A 114 3.58 -12.57 -15.46
C ILE A 114 4.89 -13.31 -15.74
N ASP A 115 5.90 -13.11 -14.91
CA ASP A 115 7.21 -13.76 -15.04
C ASP A 115 7.09 -15.29 -14.93
N ARG A 116 6.25 -15.78 -14.01
CA ARG A 116 5.95 -17.22 -13.88
C ARG A 116 5.26 -17.79 -15.13
N TYR A 117 4.35 -17.04 -15.76
CA TYR A 117 3.79 -17.43 -17.05
C TYR A 117 4.87 -17.47 -18.14
N PHE A 118 5.76 -16.47 -18.19
CA PHE A 118 6.86 -16.48 -19.16
C PHE A 118 7.77 -17.69 -18.99
N HIS A 119 8.11 -18.02 -17.75
CA HIS A 119 8.94 -19.18 -17.42
C HIS A 119 8.30 -20.52 -17.84
N SER A 120 6.98 -20.65 -17.68
CA SER A 120 6.22 -21.88 -18.01
C SER A 120 5.81 -21.98 -19.48
N SER A 121 5.98 -20.92 -20.27
CA SER A 121 5.59 -20.90 -21.68
C SER A 121 6.34 -21.94 -22.52
N LYS A 122 5.64 -22.55 -23.48
CA LYS A 122 6.22 -23.48 -24.47
C LYS A 122 7.17 -22.77 -25.44
N SER A 123 6.97 -21.47 -25.66
CA SER A 123 7.79 -20.69 -26.58
C SER A 123 9.12 -20.30 -25.93
N VAL A 124 10.24 -20.71 -26.56
CA VAL A 124 11.59 -20.38 -26.11
C VAL A 124 11.81 -18.86 -26.04
N HIS A 125 11.28 -18.12 -27.01
CA HIS A 125 11.40 -16.66 -27.06
C HIS A 125 10.74 -15.99 -25.85
N ILE A 126 9.56 -16.48 -25.44
CA ILE A 126 8.84 -15.95 -24.28
C ILE A 126 9.59 -16.33 -22.99
N ARG A 127 10.06 -17.57 -22.88
CA ARG A 127 10.81 -18.04 -21.72
C ARG A 127 12.10 -17.27 -21.48
N GLN A 128 12.80 -16.87 -22.53
CA GLN A 128 14.03 -16.07 -22.43
C GLN A 128 13.82 -14.67 -21.83
N ILE A 129 12.59 -14.15 -21.86
CA ILE A 129 12.25 -12.85 -21.23
C ILE A 129 12.35 -12.95 -19.71
N SER A 130 11.97 -14.09 -19.14
CA SER A 130 12.09 -14.42 -17.71
C SER A 130 13.56 -14.60 -17.33
N SER A 131 14.20 -13.49 -16.98
CA SER A 131 15.61 -13.45 -16.55
C SER A 131 15.78 -12.50 -15.37
N LEU A 132 16.77 -12.76 -14.52
CA LEU A 132 17.06 -11.89 -13.38
C LEU A 132 17.42 -10.45 -13.81
N LYS A 133 18.00 -10.28 -15.00
CA LYS A 133 18.28 -8.95 -15.57
C LYS A 133 16.98 -8.21 -15.90
N THR A 134 16.03 -8.88 -16.55
CA THR A 134 14.69 -8.34 -16.82
C THR A 134 13.97 -8.01 -15.51
N ALA A 135 14.08 -8.90 -14.53
CA ALA A 135 13.45 -8.71 -13.21
C ALA A 135 13.94 -7.44 -12.51
N LYS A 136 15.26 -7.27 -12.40
CA LYS A 136 15.87 -6.06 -11.83
C LYS A 136 15.46 -4.80 -12.57
N ARG A 137 15.49 -4.82 -13.91
CA ARG A 137 15.10 -3.66 -14.74
C ARG A 137 13.63 -3.31 -14.54
N THR A 138 12.74 -4.30 -14.52
CA THR A 138 11.30 -4.08 -14.37
C THR A 138 10.95 -3.59 -12.97
N THR A 139 11.54 -4.17 -11.92
CA THR A 139 11.42 -3.69 -10.55
C THR A 139 11.84 -2.23 -10.44
N PHE A 140 12.99 -1.86 -11.03
CA PHE A 140 13.45 -0.47 -11.04
C PHE A 140 12.46 0.47 -11.74
N VAL A 141 11.93 0.08 -12.89
CA VAL A 141 10.91 0.86 -13.61
C VAL A 141 9.66 1.07 -12.75
N ILE A 142 9.15 0.04 -12.07
CA ILE A 142 7.97 0.15 -11.18
C ILE A 142 8.25 1.11 -10.02
N ILE A 143 9.42 0.97 -9.38
CA ILE A 143 9.82 1.80 -8.24
C ILE A 143 9.91 3.28 -8.64
N LEU A 144 10.25 3.61 -9.89
CA LEU A 144 10.25 4.99 -10.37
C LEU A 144 8.86 5.45 -10.86
N PHE A 145 8.17 4.60 -11.62
CA PHE A 145 6.93 4.97 -12.30
C PHE A 145 5.75 5.16 -11.32
N ILE A 146 5.59 4.29 -10.33
CA ILE A 146 4.46 4.37 -9.40
C ILE A 146 4.51 5.65 -8.54
N PRO A 147 5.65 6.06 -7.95
CA PRO A 147 5.75 7.36 -7.28
C PRO A 147 5.41 8.54 -8.19
N ILE A 148 5.82 8.52 -9.46
CA ILE A 148 5.45 9.57 -10.41
C ILE A 148 3.92 9.62 -10.59
N CYS A 149 3.26 8.47 -10.70
CA CYS A 149 1.80 8.39 -10.79
C CYS A 149 1.07 8.97 -9.58
N TYR A 150 1.69 8.95 -8.39
CA TYR A 150 1.14 9.52 -7.15
C TYR A 150 1.69 10.91 -6.79
N SER A 151 2.58 11.48 -7.61
CA SER A 151 3.20 12.79 -7.34
C SER A 151 2.20 13.93 -7.16
N HIS A 152 1.03 13.83 -7.80
CA HIS A 152 -0.08 14.77 -7.63
C HIS A 152 -0.51 14.94 -6.15
N MET A 153 -0.38 13.89 -5.32
CA MET A 153 -0.70 13.97 -3.89
C MET A 153 0.15 15.00 -3.14
N ILE A 154 1.42 15.16 -3.53
CA ILE A 154 2.33 16.13 -2.88
C ILE A 154 1.84 17.57 -3.13
N VAL A 155 1.13 17.81 -4.24
CA VAL A 155 0.61 19.13 -4.60
C VAL A 155 -0.72 19.39 -3.91
N TYR A 156 -1.66 18.44 -3.99
CA TYR A 156 -3.06 18.66 -3.63
C TYR A 156 -3.44 18.32 -2.18
N MET A 157 -2.58 17.66 -1.41
CA MET A 157 -2.83 17.36 0.01
C MET A 157 -2.42 18.55 0.88
N ASN A 158 -3.34 19.06 1.70
CA ASN A 158 -3.04 20.14 2.64
C ASN A 158 -3.74 19.91 4.00
N ILE A 159 -3.35 20.72 4.99
CA ILE A 159 -3.97 20.70 6.32
C ILE A 159 -5.20 21.60 6.29
N LYS A 160 -6.35 21.03 6.61
CA LYS A 160 -7.63 21.73 6.73
C LYS A 160 -8.15 21.64 8.15
N TYR A 161 -8.68 22.75 8.64
CA TYR A 161 -9.40 22.79 9.91
C TYR A 161 -10.88 22.53 9.63
N THR A 162 -11.36 21.37 10.09
CA THR A 162 -12.78 21.01 9.96
C THR A 162 -13.41 20.99 11.35
N PRO A 163 -14.66 21.48 11.50
CA PRO A 163 -15.35 21.38 12.76
C PRO A 163 -15.57 19.91 13.11
N ASN A 164 -15.10 19.51 14.29
CA ASN A 164 -15.33 18.18 14.84
C ASN A 164 -16.77 18.07 15.37
N GLN A 165 -17.14 16.87 15.86
CA GLN A 165 -18.47 16.60 16.40
C GLN A 165 -18.87 17.51 17.58
N SER A 166 -17.89 18.15 18.23
CA SER A 166 -18.08 19.10 19.33
C SER A 166 -18.12 20.57 18.87
N GLY A 167 -18.07 20.83 17.56
CA GLY A 167 -18.02 22.18 16.99
C GLY A 167 -16.64 22.85 17.06
N ASN A 168 -15.62 22.17 17.59
CA ASN A 168 -14.26 22.68 17.66
C ASN A 168 -13.53 22.41 16.34
N LEU A 169 -12.76 23.38 15.86
CA LEU A 169 -11.91 23.20 14.68
C LEU A 169 -10.79 22.20 14.99
N ALA A 170 -10.82 21.05 14.31
CA ALA A 170 -9.78 20.04 14.38
C ALA A 170 -8.97 20.03 13.07
N PRO A 171 -7.63 19.99 13.13
CA PRO A 171 -6.81 19.83 11.95
C PRO A 171 -7.02 18.44 11.34
N SER A 172 -7.05 18.38 10.01
CA SER A 172 -7.18 17.16 9.23
C SER A 172 -6.32 17.29 7.97
N CYS A 173 -5.57 16.24 7.63
CA CYS A 173 -4.80 16.20 6.39
C CYS A 173 -5.68 15.64 5.28
N ASN A 174 -6.09 16.47 4.31
CA ASN A 174 -6.97 16.06 3.22
C ASN A 174 -6.71 16.86 1.95
N SER A 175 -7.33 16.45 0.84
CA SER A 175 -7.22 17.19 -0.40
C SER A 175 -8.01 18.50 -0.35
N ASP A 176 -7.42 19.56 -0.93
CA ASP A 176 -8.09 20.85 -1.04
C ASP A 176 -9.31 20.83 -1.93
N ASN A 177 -9.25 20.03 -3.00
CA ASN A 177 -10.26 20.00 -4.04
C ASN A 177 -11.10 18.71 -3.93
N GLU A 178 -12.43 18.84 -3.87
CA GLU A 178 -13.35 17.71 -3.82
C GLU A 178 -13.27 16.81 -5.06
N ILE A 179 -13.01 17.41 -6.22
CA ILE A 179 -12.80 16.68 -7.49
C ILE A 179 -11.55 15.82 -7.37
N HIS A 180 -10.47 16.39 -6.83
CA HIS A 180 -9.22 15.66 -6.61
C HIS A 180 -9.41 14.51 -5.62
N ARG A 181 -10.17 14.71 -4.53
CA ARG A 181 -10.51 13.64 -3.59
C ARG A 181 -11.22 12.46 -4.28
N SER A 182 -12.18 12.76 -5.15
CA SER A 182 -12.92 11.73 -5.89
C SER A 182 -12.03 11.02 -6.91
N PHE A 183 -11.21 11.79 -7.64
CA PHE A 183 -10.18 11.26 -8.54
C PHE A 183 -9.23 10.32 -7.80
N LEU A 184 -8.77 10.69 -6.61
CA LEU A 184 -7.84 9.91 -5.80
C LEU A 184 -8.35 8.50 -5.51
N VAL A 185 -9.63 8.40 -5.12
CA VAL A 185 -10.27 7.12 -4.80
C VAL A 185 -10.36 6.23 -6.04
N ILE A 186 -10.84 6.78 -7.15
CA ILE A 186 -10.96 6.05 -8.42
C ILE A 186 -9.59 5.62 -8.95
N TRP A 187 -8.61 6.53 -8.89
CA TRP A 187 -7.24 6.30 -9.31
C TRP A 187 -6.59 5.18 -8.50
N TYR A 188 -6.72 5.25 -7.16
CA TYR A 188 -6.21 4.22 -6.27
C TYR A 188 -6.89 2.86 -6.51
N MET A 189 -8.21 2.82 -6.59
CA MET A 189 -8.94 1.57 -6.89
C MET A 189 -8.47 0.93 -8.20
N THR A 190 -8.25 1.75 -9.23
CA THR A 190 -7.83 1.26 -10.54
C THR A 190 -6.39 0.73 -10.51
N LEU A 191 -5.44 1.53 -10.01
CA LEU A 191 -4.02 1.18 -10.04
C LEU A 191 -3.61 0.16 -9.00
N TYR A 192 -4.21 0.16 -7.82
CA TYR A 192 -3.83 -0.76 -6.74
C TYR A 192 -4.66 -2.04 -6.74
N SER A 193 -5.96 -1.97 -7.05
CA SER A 193 -6.85 -3.13 -6.92
C SER A 193 -7.19 -3.74 -8.27
N PHE A 194 -7.92 -3.06 -9.14
CA PHE A 194 -8.47 -3.69 -10.35
C PHE A 194 -7.40 -4.13 -11.34
N CYS A 195 -6.45 -3.26 -11.68
CA CYS A 195 -5.46 -3.59 -12.71
C CYS A 195 -4.50 -4.71 -12.28
N PRO A 196 -3.86 -4.66 -11.08
CA PRO A 196 -3.01 -5.75 -10.62
C PRO A 196 -3.77 -7.07 -10.46
N SER A 197 -4.97 -7.05 -9.86
CA SER A 197 -5.77 -8.27 -9.67
C SER A 197 -6.18 -8.89 -11.00
N PHE A 198 -6.61 -8.10 -11.98
CA PHE A 198 -6.92 -8.60 -13.32
C PHE A 198 -5.71 -9.26 -13.97
N LEU A 199 -4.54 -8.63 -13.91
CA LEU A 199 -3.30 -9.20 -14.43
C LEU A 199 -2.91 -10.49 -13.71
N MET A 200 -2.97 -10.51 -12.38
CA MET A 200 -2.67 -11.71 -11.58
C MET A 200 -3.59 -12.88 -11.93
N THR A 201 -4.90 -12.64 -12.06
CA THR A 201 -5.87 -13.68 -12.43
C THR A 201 -5.64 -14.16 -13.87
N PHE A 202 -5.48 -13.23 -14.81
CA PHE A 202 -5.30 -13.57 -16.22
C PHE A 202 -4.04 -14.40 -16.46
N PHE A 203 -2.88 -13.94 -15.96
CA PHE A 203 -1.61 -14.67 -16.12
C PHE A 203 -1.52 -15.90 -15.21
N GLY A 204 -2.20 -15.90 -14.08
CA GLY A 204 -2.35 -17.08 -13.24
C GLY A 204 -3.08 -18.22 -13.97
N LEU A 205 -4.17 -17.90 -14.68
CA LEU A 205 -4.89 -18.88 -15.50
C LEU A 205 -4.07 -19.38 -16.69
N LEU A 206 -3.29 -18.50 -17.33
CA LEU A 206 -2.40 -18.90 -18.44
C LEU A 206 -1.21 -19.78 -18.01
N THR A 207 -0.89 -19.80 -16.71
CA THR A 207 0.22 -20.61 -16.16
C THR A 207 -0.20 -22.05 -15.88
N LEU A 208 -1.49 -22.31 -15.66
CA LEU A 208 -2.06 -23.65 -15.41
C LEU A 208 -2.18 -24.44 -16.72
#